data_AF-A0A068R0D7-F1
#
_entry.id   AF-A0A068R0D7-F1
#
_cell.length_a   1.000
_cell.length_b   1.000
_cell.length_c   1.000
_cell.angle_alpha   90.00
_cell.angle_beta   90.00
_cell.angle_gamma   90.00
#
_symmetry.space_group_name_H-M   'P 1'
#
loop_
_entity.id
_entity.type
_entity.pdbx_description
1 polymer ?
#
loop_
_entity_poly.entity_id
_entity_poly.type
_entity_poly.pdbx_seq_one_letter_code
_entity_poly.pdbx_strand_id
1 'polypeptide(L)'
;MLNKIKAGAQLGHYRLVYFDEAGFAASPPVQYGWSPRGKPHETEPQEHDRRSVLGALNYTDNTLFCQTTSGSITRDDVIVFRAARPTRGQPPDIFSVG
;
A
#
# COMPACT_ATOMS: atom_id res chain seq x y z
N MET A 1 1.90 0.05 -24.33
CA MET A 1 1.67 1.36 -23.70
C MET A 1 2.62 1.62 -22.53
N LEU A 2 2.66 0.72 -21.52
CA LEU A 2 3.52 0.85 -20.34
C LEU A 2 5.02 1.06 -20.62
N ASN A 3 5.59 0.38 -21.62
CA ASN A 3 7.01 0.53 -21.96
C ASN A 3 7.38 1.96 -22.40
N LYS A 4 6.47 2.66 -23.09
CA LYS A 4 6.67 4.07 -23.47
C LYS A 4 6.69 4.98 -22.23
N ILE A 5 5.85 4.66 -21.25
CA ILE A 5 5.78 5.42 -19.98
C ILE A 5 7.07 5.21 -19.17
N LYS A 6 7.54 3.97 -19.07
CA LYS A 6 8.81 3.64 -18.42
C LYS A 6 10.00 4.33 -19.09
N ALA A 7 10.06 4.34 -20.43
CA ALA A 7 11.12 5.02 -21.17
C ALA A 7 11.11 6.53 -20.93
N GLY A 8 9.94 7.18 -20.94
CA GLY A 8 9.85 8.62 -20.66
C GLY A 8 10.25 8.98 -19.23
N ALA A 9 9.97 8.10 -18.26
CA ALA A 9 10.43 8.26 -16.88
C ALA A 9 11.97 8.15 -16.76
N GLN A 10 12.59 7.19 -17.46
CA GLN A 10 14.06 7.07 -17.51
C GLN A 10 14.74 8.28 -18.15
N LEU A 11 14.08 8.90 -19.14
CA LEU A 11 14.54 10.14 -19.77
C LEU A 11 14.28 11.40 -18.93
N GLY A 12 13.68 11.26 -17.74
CA GLY A 12 13.44 12.37 -16.82
C GLY A 12 12.29 13.30 -17.22
N HIS A 13 11.44 12.90 -18.18
CA HIS A 13 10.30 13.72 -18.59
C HIS A 13 9.23 13.86 -17.50
N TYR A 14 9.10 12.84 -16.66
CA TYR A 14 8.19 12.77 -15.52
C TYR A 14 8.70 11.71 -14.54
N ARG A 15 8.20 11.78 -13.31
CA ARG A 15 8.46 10.76 -12.29
C ARG A 15 7.35 9.72 -12.35
N LEU A 16 7.71 8.46 -12.60
CA LEU A 16 6.75 7.35 -12.57
C LEU A 16 6.72 6.74 -11.16
N VAL A 17 5.54 6.71 -10.56
CA VAL A 17 5.33 6.17 -9.21
C VAL A 17 4.26 5.08 -9.26
N TYR A 18 4.56 3.91 -8.72
CA TYR A 18 3.56 2.88 -8.42
C TYR A 18 2.97 3.17 -7.06
N PHE A 19 1.66 3.26 -6.97
CA PHE A 19 0.95 3.59 -5.73
C PHE A 19 -0.09 2.52 -5.44
N ASP A 20 -0.14 2.08 -4.19
CA ASP A 20 -1.12 1.09 -3.73
C ASP A 20 -1.37 1.20 -2.21
N GLU A 21 -2.45 0.56 -1.76
CA GLU A 21 -2.81 0.36 -0.35
C GLU A 21 -2.71 -1.12 0.02
N ALA A 22 -2.10 -1.42 1.18
CA ALA A 22 -2.18 -2.74 1.81
C ALA A 22 -2.78 -2.66 3.22
N GLY A 23 -3.79 -3.48 3.50
CA GLY A 23 -4.37 -3.65 4.83
C GLY A 23 -3.75 -4.83 5.58
N PHE A 24 -3.37 -4.61 6.84
CA PHE A 24 -2.87 -5.64 7.76
C PHE A 24 -3.78 -5.71 8.97
N ALA A 25 -4.25 -6.91 9.30
CA ALA A 25 -5.03 -7.16 10.51
C ALA A 25 -4.26 -8.12 11.42
N ALA A 26 -4.29 -7.86 12.73
CA ALA A 26 -3.78 -8.79 13.74
C ALA A 26 -4.75 -9.97 13.99
N SER A 27 -5.39 -10.46 12.92
CA SER A 27 -6.28 -11.61 12.94
C SER A 27 -5.49 -12.86 12.56
N PRO A 28 -5.17 -13.76 13.50
CA PRO A 28 -4.50 -15.00 13.16
C PRO A 28 -5.42 -15.82 12.23
N PRO A 29 -4.94 -16.26 11.04
CA PRO A 29 -5.76 -16.96 10.06
C PRO A 29 -6.28 -18.33 10.55
N VAL A 30 -5.65 -18.87 11.59
CA VAL A 30 -6.14 -19.99 12.39
C VAL A 30 -5.87 -19.62 13.84
N GLN A 31 -6.93 -19.47 14.63
CA GLN A 31 -6.77 -19.50 16.09
C GLN A 31 -6.19 -20.89 16.40
N TYR A 32 -4.98 -20.96 16.98
CA TYR A 32 -4.28 -22.22 17.31
C TYR A 32 -5.00 -23.01 18.42
N GLY A 33 -6.30 -23.23 18.28
CA GLY A 33 -7.13 -24.01 19.17
C GLY A 33 -7.13 -25.46 18.72
N TRP A 34 -6.67 -26.35 19.59
CA TRP A 34 -6.90 -27.78 19.44
C TRP A 34 -8.41 -28.04 19.39
N SER A 35 -8.93 -28.43 18.23
CA SER A 35 -10.33 -28.86 18.10
C SER A 35 -10.48 -30.33 18.52
N PRO A 36 -11.57 -30.70 19.22
CA PRO A 36 -11.89 -32.09 19.47
C PRO A 36 -11.95 -32.90 18.16
N ARG A 37 -11.41 -34.12 18.17
CA ARG A 37 -11.45 -35.01 17.00
C ARG A 37 -12.90 -35.23 16.55
N GLY A 38 -13.16 -34.99 15.27
CA GLY A 38 -14.46 -35.24 14.64
C GLY A 38 -15.51 -34.13 14.78
N LYS A 39 -15.15 -32.96 15.32
CA LYS A 39 -16.03 -31.78 15.36
C LYS A 39 -15.54 -30.68 14.42
N PRO A 40 -16.45 -29.95 13.73
CA PRO A 40 -16.10 -28.72 13.04
C PRO A 40 -15.43 -27.73 14.01
N HIS A 41 -14.41 -27.02 13.53
CA HIS A 41 -13.83 -25.91 14.28
C HIS A 41 -14.70 -24.67 14.02
N GLU A 42 -15.51 -24.32 15.01
CA GLU A 42 -16.29 -23.08 15.00
C GLU A 42 -15.46 -21.98 15.67
N THR A 43 -15.33 -20.83 14.99
CA THR A 43 -14.62 -19.66 15.50
C THR A 43 -15.54 -18.45 15.33
N GLU A 44 -15.76 -17.73 16.42
CA GLU A 44 -16.47 -16.46 16.37
C GLU A 44 -15.57 -15.38 15.74
N PRO A 45 -16.07 -14.55 14.82
CA PRO A 45 -15.35 -13.39 14.33
C PRO A 45 -15.01 -12.47 15.51
N GLN A 46 -13.72 -12.17 15.67
CA GLN A 46 -13.27 -11.18 16.66
C GLN A 46 -12.89 -9.87 15.96
N GLU A 47 -13.10 -8.76 16.64
CA GLU A 47 -12.54 -7.49 16.22
C GLU A 47 -11.02 -7.53 16.41
N HIS A 48 -10.29 -7.22 15.34
CA HIS A 48 -8.84 -7.16 15.34
C HIS A 48 -8.39 -5.78 14.92
N ASP A 49 -7.32 -5.29 15.53
CA ASP A 49 -6.68 -4.06 15.12
C ASP A 49 -6.26 -4.16 13.65
N ARG A 50 -6.76 -3.22 12.83
CA ARG A 50 -6.40 -3.08 11.42
C ARG A 50 -5.55 -1.84 11.20
N ARG A 51 -4.47 -2.02 10.46
CA ARG A 51 -3.60 -0.96 9.97
C ARG A 51 -3.58 -1.00 8.46
N SER A 52 -3.84 0.13 7.82
CA SER A 52 -3.61 0.29 6.38
C SER A 52 -2.27 0.98 6.15
N VAL A 53 -1.61 0.62 5.06
CA VAL A 53 -0.32 1.19 4.64
C VAL A 53 -0.48 1.72 3.24
N LEU A 54 -0.22 3.01 3.06
CA LEU A 54 -0.06 3.63 1.75
C LEU A 54 1.40 3.51 1.31
N GLY A 55 1.63 2.97 0.12
CA GLY A 55 2.95 2.80 -0.47
C GLY A 55 3.08 3.56 -1.79
N ALA A 56 4.21 4.23 -1.99
CA ALA A 56 4.58 4.86 -3.26
C ALA A 56 6.01 4.46 -3.63
N LEU A 57 6.15 3.59 -4.63
CA LEU A 57 7.42 3.14 -5.17
C LEU A 57 7.80 3.98 -6.40
N ASN A 58 8.91 4.68 -6.31
CA ASN A 58 9.47 5.42 -7.44
C ASN A 58 10.20 4.45 -8.38
N TYR A 59 9.80 4.46 -9.65
CA TYR A 59 10.33 3.54 -10.66
C TYR A 59 11.82 3.77 -10.97
N THR A 60 12.29 5.02 -10.98
CA THR A 60 13.64 5.34 -11.49
C THR A 60 14.75 5.12 -10.48
N ASP A 61 14.50 5.42 -9.20
CA ASP A 61 15.48 5.29 -8.11
C ASP A 61 15.18 4.12 -7.17
N ASN A 62 14.09 3.38 -7.41
CA ASN A 62 13.63 2.24 -6.61
C ASN A 62 13.41 2.59 -5.12
N THR A 63 13.07 3.84 -4.82
CA THR A 63 12.77 4.29 -3.46
C THR A 63 11.30 4.10 -3.11
N LEU A 64 11.04 3.61 -1.90
CA LEU A 64 9.69 3.38 -1.39
C LEU A 64 9.38 4.36 -0.26
N PHE A 65 8.31 5.14 -0.42
CA PHE A 65 7.75 5.96 0.65
C PHE A 65 6.47 5.30 1.19
N CYS A 66 6.41 5.09 2.50
CA CYS A 66 5.29 4.45 3.18
C CYS A 66 4.73 5.32 4.30
N GLN A 67 3.41 5.29 4.48
CA GLN A 67 2.72 5.87 5.62
C GLN A 67 1.69 4.88 6.16
N THR A 68 1.60 4.77 7.48
CA THR A 68 0.63 3.90 8.15
C THR A 68 -0.54 4.71 8.70
N THR A 69 -1.75 4.17 8.57
CA THR A 69 -2.98 4.76 9.10
C THR A 69 -3.76 3.70 9.88
N SER A 70 -4.38 4.09 10.97
CA SER A 70 -5.33 3.24 11.70
C SER A 70 -6.64 3.13 10.92
N GLY A 71 -7.15 1.92 10.70
CA GLY A 71 -8.47 1.74 10.10
C GLY A 71 -8.48 1.78 8.57
N SER A 72 -9.41 2.52 7.97
CA SER A 72 -9.57 2.64 6.51
C SER A 72 -8.88 3.90 5.98
N ILE A 73 -8.29 3.80 4.80
CA ILE A 73 -7.77 4.96 4.10
C ILE A 73 -8.92 5.81 3.56
N THR A 74 -8.87 7.09 3.85
CA THR A 74 -9.76 8.10 3.29
C THR A 74 -9.05 8.90 2.20
N ARG A 75 -9.82 9.71 1.47
CA ARG A 75 -9.26 10.64 0.48
C ARG A 75 -8.28 11.63 1.12
N ASP A 76 -8.56 12.09 2.34
CA ASP A 76 -7.71 13.06 3.04
C ASP A 76 -6.35 12.45 3.39
N ASP A 77 -6.33 11.18 3.80
CA ASP A 77 -5.08 10.45 4.03
C ASP A 77 -4.21 10.39 2.76
N VAL A 78 -4.82 10.18 1.60
CA VAL A 78 -4.10 10.16 0.30
C VAL A 78 -3.58 11.55 -0.07
N ILE A 79 -4.33 12.61 0.20
CA ILE A 79 -3.90 14.00 -0.05
C ILE A 79 -2.70 14.34 0.84
N VAL A 80 -2.77 14.00 2.13
CA VAL A 80 -1.68 14.20 3.10
C VAL A 80 -0.46 13.39 2.68
N PHE A 81 -0.63 12.11 2.33
CA PHE A 81 0.44 11.24 1.85
C PHE A 81 1.15 11.82 0.63
N ARG A 82 0.37 12.31 -0.35
CA ARG A 82 0.92 12.93 -1.57
C ARG A 82 1.72 14.20 -1.25
N ALA A 83 1.24 15.02 -0.33
CA ALA A 83 1.91 16.26 0.08
C ALA A 83 3.18 16.00 0.91
N ALA A 84 3.21 14.94 1.71
CA ALA A 84 4.35 14.58 2.56
C ALA A 84 5.54 14.00 1.78
N ARG A 85 5.31 13.53 0.55
CA ARG A 85 6.37 12.96 -0.28
C ARG A 85 7.42 14.02 -0.65
N PRO A 86 8.72 13.67 -0.62
CA PRO A 86 9.76 14.54 -1.13
C PRO A 86 9.58 14.75 -2.64
N THR A 87 9.41 16.01 -3.04
CA THR A 87 9.22 16.46 -4.43
C THR A 87 10.26 17.48 -4.89
N ARG A 88 11.16 17.94 -4.01
CA ARG A 88 12.12 19.01 -4.34
C ARG A 88 13.06 18.58 -5.47
N GLY A 89 12.99 19.32 -6.59
CA GLY A 89 13.86 19.14 -7.74
C GLY A 89 13.47 17.99 -8.68
N GLN A 90 12.28 17.39 -8.51
CA GLN A 90 11.82 16.27 -9.34
C GLN A 90 10.74 16.68 -10.36
N PRO A 91 10.71 16.04 -11.53
CA PRO A 91 9.68 16.27 -12.55
C PRO A 91 8.30 15.78 -12.06
N PRO A 92 7.19 16.23 -12.67
CA PRO A 92 5.83 15.94 -12.19
C PRO A 92 5.54 14.44 -12.14
N ASP A 93 4.73 14.04 -11.17
CA ASP A 93 4.34 12.64 -10.97
C ASP A 93 3.33 12.17 -12.03
N ILE A 94 3.55 10.95 -12.51
CA ILE A 94 2.53 10.11 -13.13
C ILE A 94 2.34 8.89 -12.25
N PHE A 95 1.12 8.71 -11.75
CA PHE A 95 0.76 7.52 -10.97
C PHE A 95 0.38 6.38 -11.91
N SER A 96 0.99 5.21 -11.69
CA SER A 96 0.53 3.95 -12.28
C SER A 96 -0.19 3.15 -11.21
N VAL A 97 -1.41 2.74 -11.50
CA VAL A 97 -2.16 1.76 -10.71
C VAL A 97 -1.84 0.38 -11.28
N GLY A 98 -1.65 -0.59 -10.40
CA GLY A 98 -1.42 -2.00 -10.75
C GLY A 98 -2.67 -2.65 -11.34
#